data_AF-A0A8I5NG42-F1
#
_entry.id   AF-A0A8I5NG42-F1
#
_cell.length_a   1.000
_cell.length_b   1.000
_cell.length_c   1.000
_cell.angle_alpha   90.00
_cell.angle_beta   90.00
_cell.angle_gamma   90.00
#
_symmetry.space_group_name_H-M   'P 1'
#
loop_
_entity.id
_entity.type
_entity.pdbx_description
1 polymer ?
#
loop_
_entity_poly.entity_id
_entity_poly.type
_entity_poly.pdbx_seq_one_letter_code
_entity_poly.pdbx_strand_id
1 'polypeptide(L)'
;MRPVLLMKVFVTRRIPPEGRAALARAADCEVEQWDSDEPIPIKELERGVAGAHGLLCLLSDRVDKRILDAAGANLKVISTLSVGVDHLALDEIKKRGIRVGYTPDVLTDATAELAVSLLLTTCRRLPEAIEEVKNGGWTSWKPLWLCGYGLTQSTVGIVGLGRIGQAIARRLKPFGVQRFLYTGRQPRPEEAAEFQAEFVSTPELAAQSDFIVVACSLTPATKGLCNKDFFQKMKETAVFVNISRGDVVNQDDLYQALASGQIAAAGLDVTTPEPLPTNHPLLTLKNCVILPHIGSATHRTRNTMSMLAANNLLAGLRGEPMPSELML
;
A
#
# COMPACT_ATOMS: atom_id res chain seq x y z
N MET A 1 41.67 -21.27 -15.87
CA MET A 1 40.22 -21.01 -15.76
C MET A 1 40.03 -19.50 -15.76
N ARG A 2 39.20 -18.93 -16.64
CA ARG A 2 38.88 -17.49 -16.56
C ARG A 2 38.06 -17.28 -15.27
N PRO A 3 38.35 -16.26 -14.44
CA PRO A 3 37.50 -15.96 -13.29
C PRO A 3 36.09 -15.70 -13.81
N VAL A 4 35.11 -16.44 -13.28
CA VAL A 4 33.70 -16.17 -13.54
C VAL A 4 33.42 -14.82 -12.90
N LEU A 5 33.14 -13.81 -13.71
CA LEU A 5 32.81 -12.47 -13.21
C LEU A 5 31.42 -12.55 -12.57
N LEU A 6 31.36 -12.60 -11.24
CA LEU A 6 30.11 -12.68 -10.51
C LEU A 6 29.36 -11.34 -10.57
N MET A 7 28.05 -11.40 -10.75
CA MET A 7 27.21 -10.21 -10.72
C MET A 7 26.90 -9.83 -9.27
N LYS A 8 27.43 -8.70 -8.83
CA LYS A 8 27.07 -8.12 -7.53
C LYS A 8 25.56 -7.83 -7.46
N VAL A 9 24.91 -8.32 -6.41
CA VAL A 9 23.52 -8.03 -6.02
C VAL A 9 23.51 -7.37 -4.66
N PHE A 10 22.76 -6.29 -4.50
CA PHE A 10 22.52 -5.68 -3.20
C PHE A 10 21.06 -5.86 -2.77
N VAL A 11 20.85 -6.33 -1.54
CA VAL A 11 19.53 -6.51 -0.92
C VAL A 11 19.42 -5.59 0.30
N THR A 12 18.43 -4.69 0.30
CA THR A 12 18.34 -3.59 1.29
C THR A 12 17.80 -3.99 2.66
N ARG A 13 17.43 -5.26 2.87
CA ARG A 13 16.91 -5.78 4.14
C ARG A 13 17.03 -7.29 4.24
N ARG A 14 16.84 -7.81 5.45
CA ARG A 14 16.40 -9.20 5.61
C ARG A 14 15.03 -9.41 4.93
N ILE A 15 15.00 -10.29 3.93
CA ILE A 15 13.78 -10.67 3.21
C ILE A 15 13.30 -12.07 3.63
N PRO A 16 12.02 -12.42 3.40
CA PRO A 16 11.49 -13.73 3.74
C PRO A 16 12.28 -14.91 3.11
N PRO A 17 12.35 -16.08 3.78
CA PRO A 17 13.33 -17.13 3.46
C PRO A 17 13.31 -17.65 2.03
N GLU A 18 12.15 -17.70 1.36
CA GLU A 18 12.04 -18.26 0.00
C GLU A 18 12.85 -17.45 -1.02
N GLY A 19 12.68 -16.12 -1.05
CA GLY A 19 13.46 -15.23 -1.92
C GLY A 19 14.95 -15.24 -1.56
N ARG A 20 15.28 -15.24 -0.26
CA ARG A 20 16.68 -15.33 0.20
C ARG A 20 17.36 -16.62 -0.27
N ALA A 21 16.66 -17.75 -0.15
CA ALA A 21 17.18 -19.05 -0.59
C ALA A 21 17.37 -19.12 -2.10
N ALA A 22 16.50 -18.48 -2.88
CA ALA A 22 16.65 -18.40 -4.33
C ALA A 22 17.90 -17.59 -4.74
N LEU A 23 18.13 -16.43 -4.11
CA LEU A 23 19.33 -15.64 -4.35
C LEU A 23 20.61 -16.38 -3.93
N ALA A 24 20.59 -17.07 -2.79
CA ALA A 24 21.75 -17.83 -2.30
C ALA A 24 22.14 -19.02 -3.20
N ARG A 25 21.21 -19.55 -4.01
CA ARG A 25 21.47 -20.64 -4.97
C ARG A 25 22.01 -20.14 -6.32
N ALA A 26 22.01 -18.83 -6.57
CA ALA A 26 22.47 -18.25 -7.82
C ALA A 26 24.00 -18.22 -7.89
N ALA A 27 24.61 -19.25 -8.48
CA ALA A 27 26.06 -19.38 -8.61
C ALA A 27 26.73 -18.32 -9.51
N ASP A 28 25.93 -17.55 -10.25
CA ASP A 28 26.34 -16.44 -11.11
C ASP A 28 26.30 -15.07 -10.41
N CYS A 29 25.89 -15.03 -9.14
CA CYS A 29 25.71 -13.80 -8.36
C CYS A 29 26.56 -13.79 -7.08
N GLU A 30 27.00 -12.60 -6.68
CA GLU A 30 27.53 -12.33 -5.35
C GLU A 30 26.53 -11.46 -4.61
N VAL A 31 25.90 -11.98 -3.55
CA VAL A 31 24.80 -11.32 -2.85
C VAL A 31 25.31 -10.65 -1.58
N GLU A 32 25.28 -9.32 -1.57
CA GLU A 32 25.48 -8.49 -0.38
C GLU A 32 24.11 -8.09 0.18
N GLN A 33 23.93 -8.19 1.49
CA GLN A 33 22.65 -7.89 2.15
C GLN A 33 22.87 -6.98 3.37
N TRP A 34 21.99 -6.00 3.53
CA TRP A 34 21.79 -5.34 4.81
C TRP A 34 21.08 -6.30 5.79
N ASP A 35 21.85 -6.92 6.69
CA ASP A 35 21.34 -7.92 7.63
C ASP A 35 20.69 -7.28 8.86
N SER A 36 19.59 -6.57 8.62
CA SER A 36 18.74 -6.00 9.66
C SER A 36 17.27 -6.05 9.24
N ASP A 37 16.39 -5.98 10.23
CA ASP A 37 14.96 -5.73 10.04
C ASP A 37 14.68 -4.21 9.99
N GLU A 38 15.63 -3.35 10.40
CA GLU A 38 15.55 -1.89 10.38
C GLU A 38 15.88 -1.28 9.00
N PRO A 39 15.31 -0.11 8.65
CA PRO A 39 15.60 0.57 7.39
C PRO A 39 17.07 0.94 7.23
N ILE A 40 17.58 0.67 6.03
CA ILE A 40 18.96 1.01 5.68
C ILE A 40 19.09 2.54 5.61
N PRO A 41 20.06 3.14 6.31
CA PRO A 41 20.34 4.57 6.16
C PRO A 41 20.80 4.90 4.74
N ILE A 42 20.42 6.07 4.23
CA ILE A 42 20.71 6.47 2.84
C ILE A 42 22.20 6.38 2.46
N LYS A 43 23.11 6.73 3.39
CA LYS A 43 24.56 6.64 3.19
C LYS A 43 25.06 5.20 3.07
N GLU A 44 24.47 4.29 3.85
CA GLU A 44 24.79 2.86 3.78
C GLU A 44 24.20 2.24 2.51
N LEU A 45 23.03 2.70 2.06
CA LEU A 45 22.46 2.30 0.78
C LEU A 45 23.37 2.71 -0.38
N GLU A 46 23.84 3.95 -0.41
CA GLU A 46 24.82 4.43 -1.42
C GLU A 46 26.08 3.57 -1.45
N ARG A 47 26.62 3.21 -0.28
CA ARG A 47 27.80 2.34 -0.18
C ARG A 47 27.49 0.93 -0.72
N GLY A 48 26.35 0.37 -0.32
CA GLY A 48 25.94 -0.99 -0.66
C GLY A 48 25.69 -1.17 -2.15
N VAL A 49 25.02 -0.21 -2.80
CA VAL A 49 24.69 -0.31 -4.23
C VAL A 49 25.87 -0.08 -5.15
N ALA A 50 26.98 0.49 -4.68
CA ALA A 50 28.13 0.81 -5.52
C ALA A 50 28.63 -0.42 -6.30
N GLY A 51 28.60 -0.32 -7.63
CA GLY A 51 29.01 -1.39 -8.56
C GLY A 51 28.01 -2.55 -8.69
N ALA A 52 26.84 -2.49 -8.06
CA ALA A 52 25.83 -3.54 -8.13
C ALA A 52 25.24 -3.65 -9.55
N HIS A 53 24.98 -4.89 -9.96
CA HIS A 53 24.28 -5.22 -11.21
C HIS A 53 22.77 -5.33 -10.98
N GLY A 54 22.37 -5.75 -9.78
CA GLY A 54 20.98 -5.88 -9.38
C GLY A 54 20.74 -5.32 -7.99
N LEU A 55 19.61 -4.63 -7.82
CA LEU A 55 19.13 -4.12 -6.54
C LEU A 55 17.79 -4.79 -6.21
N LEU A 56 17.69 -5.45 -5.06
CA LEU A 56 16.41 -5.85 -4.46
C LEU A 56 16.07 -4.89 -3.32
N CYS A 57 15.02 -4.09 -3.50
CA CYS A 57 14.60 -3.06 -2.55
C CYS A 57 13.17 -3.28 -2.03
N LEU A 58 12.77 -2.48 -1.04
CA LEU A 58 11.40 -2.40 -0.52
C LEU A 58 10.79 -1.02 -0.81
N LEU A 59 9.48 -0.91 -0.59
CA LEU A 59 8.72 0.33 -0.78
C LEU A 59 9.21 1.53 0.06
N SER A 60 9.95 1.27 1.15
CA SER A 60 10.49 2.31 2.04
C SER A 60 11.88 2.81 1.63
N ASP A 61 12.54 2.14 0.68
CA ASP A 61 13.83 2.56 0.17
C ASP A 61 13.61 3.55 -0.99
N ARG A 62 13.97 4.82 -0.80
CA ARG A 62 13.85 5.82 -1.86
C ARG A 62 14.97 5.64 -2.89
N VAL A 63 14.64 5.02 -4.02
CA VAL A 63 15.59 4.81 -5.14
C VAL A 63 15.48 5.98 -6.11
N ASP A 64 16.10 7.09 -5.71
CA ASP A 64 16.18 8.30 -6.52
C ASP A 64 17.47 8.38 -7.36
N LYS A 65 17.67 9.49 -8.07
CA LYS A 65 18.86 9.73 -8.90
C LYS A 65 20.17 9.54 -8.12
N ARG A 66 20.21 9.88 -6.82
CA ARG A 66 21.42 9.77 -6.00
C ARG A 66 21.82 8.30 -5.82
N ILE A 67 20.85 7.42 -5.55
CA ILE A 67 21.09 5.97 -5.45
C ILE A 67 21.48 5.37 -6.80
N LEU A 68 20.82 5.79 -7.88
CA LEU A 68 21.16 5.33 -9.24
C LEU A 68 22.57 5.76 -9.66
N ASP A 69 22.99 6.98 -9.29
CA ASP A 69 24.35 7.48 -9.54
C ASP A 69 25.39 6.73 -8.71
N ALA A 70 25.10 6.46 -7.43
CA ALA A 70 25.98 5.69 -6.55
C ALA A 70 26.17 4.25 -7.04
N ALA A 71 25.11 3.63 -7.58
CA ALA A 71 25.20 2.28 -8.16
C ALA A 71 26.10 2.23 -9.40
N GLY A 72 26.03 3.27 -10.24
CA GLY A 72 26.81 3.38 -11.46
C GLY A 72 26.27 2.58 -12.64
N ALA A 73 27.08 2.44 -13.69
CA ALA A 73 26.65 1.90 -14.98
C ALA A 73 26.40 0.38 -15.00
N ASN A 74 26.81 -0.35 -13.95
CA ASN A 74 26.60 -1.80 -13.87
C ASN A 74 25.14 -2.18 -13.62
N LEU A 75 24.37 -1.27 -12.99
CA LEU A 75 23.00 -1.55 -12.57
C LEU A 75 22.12 -1.78 -13.81
N LYS A 76 21.52 -2.96 -13.89
CA LYS A 76 20.67 -3.38 -15.02
C LYS A 76 19.26 -3.78 -14.61
N VAL A 77 19.05 -4.11 -13.33
CA VAL A 77 17.72 -4.47 -12.80
C VAL A 77 17.52 -3.94 -11.39
N ILE A 78 16.33 -3.39 -11.16
CA ILE A 78 15.80 -3.09 -9.82
C ILE A 78 14.57 -3.96 -9.62
N SER A 79 14.54 -4.78 -8.57
CA SER A 79 13.36 -5.57 -8.21
C SER A 79 12.83 -5.12 -6.86
N THR A 80 11.66 -4.48 -6.86
CA THR A 80 11.01 -4.04 -5.62
C THR A 80 10.08 -5.13 -5.07
N LEU A 81 10.16 -5.38 -3.76
CA LEU A 81 9.24 -6.26 -3.02
C LEU A 81 7.96 -5.46 -2.66
N SER A 82 7.29 -4.93 -3.69
CA SER A 82 6.06 -4.14 -3.55
C SER A 82 5.30 -4.06 -4.89
N VAL A 83 4.00 -3.73 -4.83
CA VAL A 83 3.20 -3.38 -6.02
C VAL A 83 3.28 -1.88 -6.35
N GLY A 84 3.30 -1.02 -5.34
CA GLY A 84 3.51 0.41 -5.56
C GLY A 84 4.98 0.69 -5.89
N VAL A 85 5.18 1.69 -6.74
CA VAL A 85 6.48 2.01 -7.39
C VAL A 85 6.83 3.50 -7.29
N ASP A 86 6.09 4.25 -6.48
CA ASP A 86 6.24 5.69 -6.24
C ASP A 86 7.58 6.06 -5.56
N HIS A 87 8.24 5.09 -4.93
CA HIS A 87 9.57 5.22 -4.32
C HIS A 87 10.72 5.09 -5.34
N LEU A 88 10.42 4.77 -6.61
CA LEU A 88 11.40 4.61 -7.68
C LEU A 88 11.37 5.82 -8.62
N ALA A 89 12.54 6.38 -8.95
CA ALA A 89 12.68 7.43 -9.97
C ALA A 89 12.53 6.85 -11.40
N LEU A 90 11.31 6.47 -11.78
CA LEU A 90 11.03 5.71 -13.01
C LEU A 90 11.56 6.39 -14.29
N ASP A 91 11.49 7.72 -14.41
CA ASP A 91 12.02 8.43 -15.58
C ASP A 91 13.55 8.29 -15.71
N GLU A 92 14.29 8.37 -14.60
CA GLU A 92 15.74 8.17 -14.56
C GLU A 92 16.11 6.70 -14.81
N ILE A 93 15.35 5.77 -14.25
CA ILE A 93 15.52 4.33 -14.47
C ILE A 93 15.32 3.98 -15.94
N LYS A 94 14.24 4.48 -16.56
CA LYS A 94 13.94 4.30 -17.98
C LYS A 94 15.05 4.87 -18.86
N LYS A 95 15.51 6.09 -18.58
CA LYS A 95 16.61 6.73 -19.31
C LYS A 95 17.91 5.93 -19.29
N ARG A 96 18.15 5.18 -18.21
CA ARG A 96 19.33 4.31 -18.04
C ARG A 96 19.15 2.90 -18.63
N GLY A 97 17.96 2.56 -19.14
CA GLY A 97 17.66 1.22 -19.65
C GLY A 97 17.63 0.14 -18.56
N ILE A 98 17.37 0.52 -17.30
CA ILE A 98 17.30 -0.40 -16.17
C ILE A 98 15.91 -1.04 -16.16
N ARG A 99 15.85 -2.36 -16.11
CA ARG A 99 14.58 -3.11 -16.01
C ARG A 99 14.03 -3.08 -14.59
N VAL A 100 12.71 -3.14 -14.46
CA VAL A 100 12.05 -3.07 -13.14
C VAL A 100 11.16 -4.28 -12.91
N GLY A 101 11.45 -5.03 -11.85
CA GLY A 101 10.56 -6.05 -11.30
C GLY A 101 9.72 -5.51 -10.15
N TYR A 102 8.46 -5.92 -10.09
CA TYR A 102 7.53 -5.56 -9.00
C TYR A 102 6.62 -6.76 -8.66
N THR A 103 5.79 -6.65 -7.61
CA THR A 103 4.98 -7.78 -7.11
C THR A 103 3.47 -7.56 -7.25
N PRO A 104 2.93 -7.41 -8.48
CA PRO A 104 1.49 -7.35 -8.69
C PRO A 104 0.84 -8.70 -8.39
N ASP A 105 -0.49 -8.71 -8.25
CA ASP A 105 -1.36 -9.89 -8.13
C ASP A 105 -1.21 -10.71 -6.84
N VAL A 106 0.01 -11.13 -6.49
CA VAL A 106 0.33 -12.04 -5.39
C VAL A 106 -0.07 -11.54 -4.00
N LEU A 107 -0.33 -10.24 -3.87
CA LEU A 107 -0.75 -9.57 -2.62
C LEU A 107 -2.17 -9.00 -2.68
N THR A 108 -2.87 -9.14 -3.81
CA THR A 108 -4.17 -8.50 -4.04
C THR A 108 -5.19 -8.93 -2.99
N ASP A 109 -5.31 -10.24 -2.76
CA ASP A 109 -6.29 -10.77 -1.82
C ASP A 109 -5.98 -10.38 -0.38
N ALA A 110 -4.73 -10.57 0.08
CA ALA A 110 -4.32 -10.19 1.43
C ALA A 110 -4.54 -8.69 1.70
N THR A 111 -4.22 -7.83 0.74
CA THR A 111 -4.42 -6.37 0.87
C THR A 111 -5.90 -6.01 0.90
N ALA A 112 -6.73 -6.65 0.08
CA ALA A 112 -8.18 -6.46 0.12
C ALA A 112 -8.81 -6.98 1.42
N GLU A 113 -8.31 -8.10 1.96
CA GLU A 113 -8.72 -8.62 3.27
C GLU A 113 -8.42 -7.62 4.37
N LEU A 114 -7.22 -7.04 4.40
CA LEU A 114 -6.89 -6.02 5.39
C LEU A 114 -7.76 -4.78 5.23
N ALA A 115 -7.98 -4.30 4.00
CA ALA A 115 -8.80 -3.11 3.76
C ALA A 115 -10.22 -3.27 4.34
N VAL A 116 -10.84 -4.44 4.15
CA VAL A 116 -12.14 -4.77 4.75
C VAL A 116 -12.04 -4.91 6.26
N SER A 117 -10.95 -5.49 6.78
CA SER A 117 -10.71 -5.63 8.23
C SER A 117 -10.59 -4.27 8.92
N LEU A 118 -9.86 -3.34 8.30
CA LEU A 118 -9.70 -1.96 8.73
C LEU A 118 -11.02 -1.20 8.65
N LEU A 119 -11.77 -1.33 7.56
CA LEU A 119 -13.10 -0.76 7.41
C LEU A 119 -14.04 -1.23 8.54
N LEU A 120 -14.12 -2.53 8.77
CA LEU A 120 -15.01 -3.12 9.78
C LEU A 120 -14.59 -2.74 11.20
N THR A 121 -13.30 -2.79 11.50
CA THR A 121 -12.74 -2.37 12.80
C THR A 121 -13.08 -0.91 13.09
N THR A 122 -12.99 -0.06 12.07
CA THR A 122 -13.29 1.38 12.17
C THR A 122 -14.80 1.62 12.31
N CYS A 123 -15.63 1.11 11.40
CA CYS A 123 -17.06 1.42 11.40
C CYS A 123 -17.83 0.75 12.54
N ARG A 124 -17.32 -0.37 13.07
CA ARG A 124 -17.89 -1.08 14.24
C ARG A 124 -17.19 -0.74 15.54
N ARG A 125 -16.27 0.24 15.53
CA ARG A 125 -15.66 0.85 16.73
C ARG A 125 -14.94 -0.15 17.64
N LEU A 126 -14.28 -1.15 17.03
CA LEU A 126 -13.59 -2.22 17.76
C LEU A 126 -12.51 -1.69 18.71
N PRO A 127 -11.65 -0.71 18.34
CA PRO A 127 -10.60 -0.22 19.25
C PRO A 127 -11.17 0.41 20.52
N GLU A 128 -12.19 1.26 20.39
CA GLU A 128 -12.91 1.82 21.54
C GLU A 128 -13.55 0.71 22.39
N ALA A 129 -14.21 -0.26 21.75
CA ALA A 129 -14.84 -1.37 22.44
C ALA A 129 -13.83 -2.25 23.22
N ILE A 130 -12.66 -2.50 22.64
CA ILE A 130 -11.58 -3.24 23.28
C ILE A 130 -11.07 -2.49 24.52
N GLU A 131 -10.89 -1.17 24.41
CA GLU A 131 -10.41 -0.35 25.52
C GLU A 131 -11.41 -0.32 26.68
N GLU A 132 -12.71 -0.21 26.39
CA GLU A 132 -13.76 -0.22 27.43
C GLU A 132 -13.83 -1.54 28.22
N VAL A 133 -13.42 -2.65 27.61
CA VAL A 133 -13.27 -3.94 28.32
C VAL A 133 -12.03 -3.91 29.22
N LYS A 134 -10.91 -3.38 28.72
CA LYS A 134 -9.64 -3.35 29.46
C LYS A 134 -9.65 -2.36 30.63
N ASN A 135 -10.30 -1.21 30.47
CA ASN A 135 -10.33 -0.14 31.45
C ASN A 135 -11.46 -0.27 32.49
N GLY A 136 -12.34 -1.27 32.34
CA GLY A 136 -13.48 -1.51 33.24
C GLY A 136 -14.74 -0.67 32.96
N GLY A 137 -14.80 0.05 31.84
CA GLY A 137 -15.98 0.83 31.40
C GLY A 137 -17.17 -0.03 31.00
N TRP A 138 -16.93 -1.29 30.64
CA TRP A 138 -17.99 -2.27 30.40
C TRP A 138 -18.64 -2.73 31.71
N THR A 139 -19.83 -2.20 32.00
CA THR A 139 -20.60 -2.56 33.21
C THR A 139 -21.74 -3.54 32.95
N SER A 140 -22.31 -3.54 31.74
CA SER A 140 -23.40 -4.41 31.31
C SER A 140 -23.60 -4.31 29.80
N TRP A 141 -24.47 -5.13 29.23
CA TRP A 141 -25.01 -4.89 27.90
C TRP A 141 -25.86 -3.61 27.91
N LYS A 142 -25.62 -2.71 26.95
CA LYS A 142 -26.26 -1.40 26.88
C LYS A 142 -26.81 -1.20 25.46
N PRO A 143 -28.12 -0.91 25.27
CA PRO A 143 -28.75 -0.88 23.95
C PRO A 143 -28.28 0.25 23.03
N LEU A 144 -27.69 1.32 23.59
CA LEU A 144 -27.28 2.54 22.86
C LEU A 144 -25.76 2.80 22.90
N TRP A 145 -24.98 1.85 23.43
CA TRP A 145 -23.55 2.04 23.67
C TRP A 145 -22.71 1.36 22.60
N LEU A 146 -21.67 2.04 22.11
CA LEU A 146 -20.77 1.56 21.05
C LEU A 146 -21.49 1.14 19.75
N CYS A 147 -22.66 1.72 19.47
CA CYS A 147 -23.28 1.62 18.15
C CYS A 147 -22.36 2.24 17.09
N GLY A 148 -22.30 1.59 15.93
CA GLY A 148 -21.48 1.98 14.78
C GLY A 148 -22.29 1.98 13.49
N TYR A 149 -21.59 2.05 12.35
CA TYR A 149 -22.20 2.18 11.03
C TYR A 149 -22.20 0.83 10.30
N GLY A 150 -23.38 0.38 9.86
CA GLY A 150 -23.56 -0.90 9.16
C GLY A 150 -23.39 -0.78 7.65
N LEU A 151 -22.99 -1.88 7.00
CA LEU A 151 -22.83 -1.97 5.53
C LEU A 151 -24.13 -2.33 4.79
N THR A 152 -25.14 -2.84 5.49
CA THR A 152 -26.43 -3.20 4.88
C THR A 152 -27.10 -1.96 4.29
N GLN A 153 -27.54 -2.07 3.03
CA GLN A 153 -28.15 -0.98 2.25
C GLN A 153 -27.24 0.25 2.05
N SER A 154 -25.93 0.10 2.26
CA SER A 154 -24.98 1.20 2.10
C SER A 154 -24.58 1.45 0.64
N THR A 155 -24.05 2.64 0.39
CA THR A 155 -23.27 2.98 -0.81
C THR A 155 -21.77 2.98 -0.49
N VAL A 156 -20.98 2.21 -1.24
CA VAL A 156 -19.52 2.16 -1.11
C VAL A 156 -18.85 2.80 -2.31
N GLY A 157 -18.09 3.87 -2.09
CA GLY A 157 -17.27 4.55 -3.09
C GLY A 157 -15.82 4.07 -3.08
N ILE A 158 -15.30 3.63 -4.22
CA ILE A 158 -13.92 3.16 -4.35
C ILE A 158 -13.10 4.12 -5.22
N VAL A 159 -12.08 4.73 -4.64
CA VAL A 159 -11.12 5.56 -5.39
C VAL A 159 -10.03 4.63 -5.95
N GLY A 160 -10.13 4.33 -7.25
CA GLY A 160 -9.26 3.38 -7.94
C GLY A 160 -9.81 1.94 -7.96
N LEU A 161 -10.61 1.60 -8.98
CA LEU A 161 -11.12 0.24 -9.20
C LEU A 161 -10.10 -0.67 -9.93
N GLY A 162 -8.85 -0.67 -9.43
CA GLY A 162 -7.82 -1.62 -9.86
C GLY A 162 -8.05 -3.01 -9.25
N ARG A 163 -7.06 -3.91 -9.39
CA ARG A 163 -7.15 -5.29 -8.92
C ARG A 163 -7.52 -5.40 -7.43
N ILE A 164 -6.90 -4.57 -6.58
CA ILE A 164 -7.21 -4.49 -5.15
C ILE A 164 -8.62 -3.90 -4.92
N GLY A 165 -8.99 -2.80 -5.59
CA GLY A 165 -10.33 -2.22 -5.48
C GLY A 165 -11.46 -3.20 -5.86
N GLN A 166 -11.26 -3.99 -6.92
CA GLN A 166 -12.20 -5.04 -7.33
C GLN A 166 -12.30 -6.16 -6.27
N ALA A 167 -11.15 -6.60 -5.73
CA ALA A 167 -11.11 -7.60 -4.67
C ALA A 167 -11.77 -7.12 -3.36
N ILE A 168 -11.71 -5.82 -3.07
CA ILE A 168 -12.43 -5.17 -1.96
C ILE A 168 -13.93 -5.18 -2.23
N ALA A 169 -14.37 -4.71 -3.40
CA ALA A 169 -15.80 -4.68 -3.76
C ALA A 169 -16.44 -6.07 -3.67
N ARG A 170 -15.74 -7.10 -4.18
CA ARG A 170 -16.16 -8.51 -4.10
C ARG A 170 -16.38 -8.99 -2.67
N ARG A 171 -15.49 -8.61 -1.76
CA ARG A 171 -15.57 -8.96 -0.33
C ARG A 171 -16.67 -8.19 0.41
N LEU A 172 -16.94 -6.94 0.01
CA LEU A 172 -17.98 -6.12 0.62
C LEU A 172 -19.39 -6.47 0.12
N LYS A 173 -19.55 -6.95 -1.11
CA LYS A 173 -20.85 -7.33 -1.70
C LYS A 173 -21.73 -8.18 -0.76
N PRO A 174 -21.26 -9.29 -0.15
CA PRO A 174 -22.09 -10.11 0.74
C PRO A 174 -22.48 -9.44 2.08
N PHE A 175 -21.93 -8.27 2.43
CA PHE A 175 -22.38 -7.50 3.60
C PHE A 175 -23.70 -6.74 3.35
N GLY A 176 -24.28 -6.86 2.15
CA GLY A 176 -25.54 -6.23 1.78
C GLY A 176 -25.39 -4.80 1.27
N VAL A 177 -24.24 -4.46 0.68
CA VAL A 177 -24.02 -3.19 -0.02
C VAL A 177 -25.03 -3.04 -1.15
N GLN A 178 -25.75 -1.93 -1.18
CA GLN A 178 -26.78 -1.67 -2.19
C GLN A 178 -26.18 -1.09 -3.48
N ARG A 179 -25.16 -0.23 -3.37
CA ARG A 179 -24.58 0.47 -4.51
C ARG A 179 -23.06 0.57 -4.40
N PHE A 180 -22.37 0.28 -5.49
CA PHE A 180 -20.94 0.54 -5.64
C PHE A 180 -20.73 1.72 -6.57
N LEU A 181 -19.93 2.69 -6.13
CA LEU A 181 -19.44 3.80 -6.95
C LEU A 181 -17.92 3.65 -7.11
N TYR A 182 -17.38 4.13 -8.21
CA TYR A 182 -15.94 4.26 -8.33
C TYR A 182 -15.51 5.47 -9.14
N THR A 183 -14.29 5.92 -8.90
CA THR A 183 -13.66 7.00 -9.66
C THR A 183 -12.23 6.63 -10.04
N GLY A 184 -11.70 7.30 -11.05
CA GLY A 184 -10.38 7.04 -11.62
C GLY A 184 -10.17 7.84 -12.90
N ARG A 185 -9.08 7.58 -13.62
CA ARG A 185 -8.75 8.29 -14.87
C ARG A 185 -9.73 7.98 -16.01
N GLN A 186 -10.21 6.75 -16.07
CA GLN A 186 -11.11 6.25 -17.12
C GLN A 186 -12.07 5.20 -16.53
N PRO A 187 -13.27 5.03 -17.11
CA PRO A 187 -14.16 3.92 -16.79
C PRO A 187 -13.50 2.56 -17.05
N ARG A 188 -13.97 1.56 -16.32
CA ARG A 188 -13.57 0.14 -16.38
C ARG A 188 -14.84 -0.73 -16.46
N PRO A 189 -15.59 -0.68 -17.57
CA PRO A 189 -16.92 -1.26 -17.64
C PRO A 189 -16.91 -2.78 -17.45
N GLU A 190 -15.90 -3.48 -17.98
CA GLU A 190 -15.76 -4.93 -17.83
C GLU A 190 -15.50 -5.32 -16.37
N GLU A 191 -14.58 -4.61 -15.70
CA GLU A 191 -14.26 -4.89 -14.30
C GLU A 191 -15.35 -4.42 -13.31
N ALA A 192 -16.08 -3.36 -13.67
CA ALA A 192 -17.17 -2.83 -12.86
C ALA A 192 -18.46 -3.67 -12.94
N ALA A 193 -18.66 -4.42 -14.04
CA ALA A 193 -19.88 -5.18 -14.28
C ALA A 193 -20.21 -6.21 -13.18
N GLU A 194 -19.19 -6.84 -12.58
CA GLU A 194 -19.36 -7.80 -11.47
C GLU A 194 -20.12 -7.21 -10.26
N PHE A 195 -19.93 -5.91 -10.04
CA PHE A 195 -20.47 -5.16 -8.90
C PHE A 195 -21.59 -4.20 -9.30
N GLN A 196 -21.90 -4.11 -10.61
CA GLN A 196 -22.73 -3.06 -11.19
C GLN A 196 -22.25 -1.67 -10.73
N ALA A 197 -20.92 -1.48 -10.64
CA ALA A 197 -20.35 -0.27 -10.10
C ALA A 197 -20.45 0.89 -11.10
N GLU A 198 -20.86 2.06 -10.62
CA GLU A 198 -21.04 3.25 -11.46
C GLU A 198 -19.78 4.12 -11.44
N PHE A 199 -19.30 4.49 -12.62
CA PHE A 199 -18.19 5.43 -12.75
C PHE A 199 -18.70 6.86 -12.56
N VAL A 200 -18.18 7.55 -11.55
CA VAL A 200 -18.62 8.90 -11.17
C VAL A 200 -17.43 9.82 -10.93
N SER A 201 -17.70 11.12 -10.89
CA SER A 201 -16.69 12.11 -10.50
C SER A 201 -16.33 11.97 -9.01
N THR A 202 -15.14 12.46 -8.63
CA THR A 202 -14.71 12.45 -7.22
C THR A 202 -15.68 13.22 -6.28
N PRO A 203 -16.23 14.39 -6.65
CA PRO A 203 -17.24 15.08 -5.85
C PRO A 203 -18.52 14.26 -5.65
N GLU A 204 -19.04 13.60 -6.69
CA GLU A 204 -20.24 12.74 -6.59
C GLU A 204 -19.97 11.52 -5.72
N LEU A 205 -18.80 10.89 -5.84
CA LEU A 205 -18.39 9.78 -5.00
C LEU A 205 -18.39 10.18 -3.52
N ALA A 206 -17.82 11.34 -3.18
CA ALA A 206 -17.81 11.87 -1.82
C ALA A 206 -19.23 12.11 -1.28
N ALA A 207 -20.09 12.75 -2.08
CA ALA A 207 -21.46 13.10 -1.67
C ALA A 207 -22.37 11.89 -1.44
N GLN A 208 -22.19 10.82 -2.20
CA GLN A 208 -23.14 9.70 -2.23
C GLN A 208 -22.73 8.52 -1.33
N SER A 209 -21.44 8.38 -1.00
CA SER A 209 -20.93 7.20 -0.30
C SER A 209 -21.13 7.27 1.21
N ASP A 210 -21.55 6.15 1.81
CA ASP A 210 -21.50 5.92 3.26
C ASP A 210 -20.12 5.40 3.68
N PHE A 211 -19.44 4.71 2.77
CA PHE A 211 -18.08 4.23 2.97
C PHE A 211 -17.22 4.61 1.77
N ILE A 212 -16.04 5.17 2.02
CA ILE A 212 -15.07 5.47 0.97
C ILE A 212 -13.82 4.64 1.21
N VAL A 213 -13.35 3.92 0.19
CA VAL A 213 -12.12 3.14 0.23
C VAL A 213 -11.16 3.62 -0.86
N VAL A 214 -9.97 4.06 -0.46
CA VAL A 214 -8.92 4.56 -1.35
C VAL A 214 -7.89 3.46 -1.61
N ALA A 215 -7.85 2.99 -2.86
CA ALA A 215 -7.02 1.88 -3.32
C ALA A 215 -6.29 2.23 -4.65
N CYS A 216 -6.03 3.52 -4.89
CA CYS A 216 -5.34 4.02 -6.07
C CYS A 216 -3.81 4.02 -5.90
N SER A 217 -3.06 4.22 -6.99
CA SER A 217 -1.62 4.49 -6.92
C SER A 217 -1.36 5.95 -6.54
N LEU A 218 -0.23 6.23 -5.89
CA LEU A 218 0.27 7.60 -5.72
C LEU A 218 0.90 8.10 -7.03
N THR A 219 0.38 9.22 -7.51
CA THR A 219 0.77 9.91 -8.75
C THR A 219 0.61 11.41 -8.53
N PRO A 220 1.12 12.28 -9.41
CA PRO A 220 0.84 13.71 -9.33
C PRO A 220 -0.66 14.05 -9.29
N ALA A 221 -1.51 13.24 -9.94
CA ALA A 221 -2.95 13.46 -9.98
C ALA A 221 -3.70 12.96 -8.74
N THR A 222 -3.09 12.09 -7.93
CA THR A 222 -3.71 11.53 -6.72
C THR A 222 -3.11 12.08 -5.43
N LYS A 223 -1.96 12.77 -5.52
CA LYS A 223 -1.33 13.43 -4.38
C LYS A 223 -2.24 14.52 -3.81
N GLY A 224 -2.57 14.44 -2.53
CA GLY A 224 -3.48 15.37 -1.85
C GLY A 224 -4.92 15.35 -2.38
N LEU A 225 -5.33 14.28 -3.06
CA LEU A 225 -6.69 14.14 -3.59
C LEU A 225 -7.76 14.21 -2.50
N CYS A 226 -7.49 13.56 -1.37
CA CYS A 226 -8.38 13.54 -0.21
C CYS A 226 -7.99 14.68 0.74
N ASN A 227 -8.43 15.89 0.40
CA ASN A 227 -8.19 17.13 1.12
C ASN A 227 -9.49 17.69 1.76
N LYS A 228 -9.43 18.92 2.28
CA LYS A 228 -10.56 19.62 2.88
C LYS A 228 -11.82 19.60 2.00
N ASP A 229 -11.70 19.92 0.72
CA ASP A 229 -12.84 20.00 -0.20
C ASP A 229 -13.46 18.63 -0.49
N PHE A 230 -12.66 17.56 -0.38
CA PHE A 230 -13.14 16.18 -0.45
C PHE A 230 -13.94 15.83 0.80
N PHE A 231 -13.37 16.04 1.98
CA PHE A 231 -14.03 15.71 3.25
C PHE A 231 -15.29 16.55 3.50
N GLN A 232 -15.32 17.81 3.07
CA GLN A 232 -16.52 18.67 3.14
C GLN A 232 -17.71 18.15 2.32
N LYS A 233 -17.45 17.37 1.27
CA LYS A 233 -18.51 16.78 0.43
C LYS A 233 -18.94 15.42 0.95
N MET A 234 -18.21 14.81 1.88
CA MET A 234 -18.59 13.55 2.49
C MET A 234 -19.79 13.74 3.42
N LYS A 235 -20.57 12.67 3.59
CA LYS A 235 -21.61 12.64 4.62
C LYS A 235 -20.96 12.68 6.01
N GLU A 236 -21.61 13.36 6.95
CA GLU A 236 -21.20 13.36 8.37
C GLU A 236 -21.19 11.94 8.97
N THR A 237 -22.00 11.03 8.44
CA THR A 237 -22.06 9.62 8.84
C THR A 237 -21.07 8.72 8.10
N ALA A 238 -20.31 9.25 7.14
CA ALA A 238 -19.45 8.42 6.30
C ALA A 238 -18.16 7.99 7.01
N VAL A 239 -17.68 6.80 6.65
CA VAL A 239 -16.39 6.27 7.09
C VAL A 239 -15.39 6.29 5.94
N PHE A 240 -14.21 6.86 6.19
CA PHE A 240 -13.11 6.95 5.22
C PHE A 240 -12.04 5.89 5.48
N VAL A 241 -11.58 5.17 4.46
CA VAL A 241 -10.50 4.18 4.58
C VAL A 241 -9.44 4.41 3.52
N ASN A 242 -8.17 4.50 3.93
CA ASN A 242 -7.04 4.61 3.01
C ASN A 242 -6.05 3.46 3.19
N ILE A 243 -5.82 2.72 2.11
CA ILE A 243 -4.82 1.64 2.00
C ILE A 243 -3.86 1.85 0.82
N SER A 244 -3.85 3.06 0.25
CA SER A 244 -3.02 3.43 -0.90
C SER A 244 -1.63 3.92 -0.49
N ARG A 245 -1.48 5.22 -0.28
CA ARG A 245 -0.32 5.93 0.28
C ARG A 245 -0.78 7.07 1.17
N GLY A 246 0.06 7.45 2.14
CA GLY A 246 -0.19 8.61 3.01
C GLY A 246 -0.40 9.89 2.20
N ASP A 247 0.46 10.15 1.23
CA ASP A 247 0.47 11.37 0.40
C ASP A 247 -0.79 11.59 -0.45
N VAL A 248 -1.69 10.60 -0.56
CA VAL A 248 -3.01 10.78 -1.19
C VAL A 248 -3.95 11.60 -0.29
N VAL A 249 -3.70 11.61 1.01
CA VAL A 249 -4.50 12.27 2.04
C VAL A 249 -3.76 13.49 2.57
N ASN A 250 -4.46 14.63 2.65
CA ASN A 250 -4.01 15.71 3.52
C ASN A 250 -4.38 15.35 4.97
N GLN A 251 -3.38 14.96 5.77
CA GLN A 251 -3.61 14.50 7.15
C GLN A 251 -4.11 15.61 8.09
N ASP A 252 -3.75 16.87 7.84
CA ASP A 252 -4.24 17.99 8.64
C ASP A 252 -5.74 18.23 8.37
N ASP A 253 -6.13 18.18 7.10
CA ASP A 253 -7.55 18.29 6.72
C ASP A 253 -8.36 17.11 7.24
N LEU A 254 -7.81 15.89 7.21
CA LEU A 254 -8.44 14.71 7.79
C LEU A 254 -8.62 14.86 9.31
N TYR A 255 -7.59 15.33 10.01
CA TYR A 255 -7.67 15.59 11.45
C TYR A 255 -8.79 16.57 11.76
N GLN A 256 -8.88 17.69 11.03
CA GLN A 256 -9.93 18.68 11.22
C GLN A 256 -11.32 18.08 10.95
N ALA A 257 -11.48 17.33 9.86
CA ALA A 257 -12.75 16.71 9.52
C ALA A 257 -13.23 15.71 10.59
N LEU A 258 -12.32 14.94 11.17
CA LEU A 258 -12.64 14.00 12.25
C LEU A 258 -12.92 14.71 13.57
N ALA A 259 -12.12 15.71 13.93
CA ALA A 259 -12.26 16.46 15.18
C ALA A 259 -13.53 17.32 15.20
N SER A 260 -13.94 17.87 14.05
CA SER A 260 -15.15 18.69 13.91
C SER A 260 -16.43 17.88 13.70
N GLY A 261 -16.33 16.56 13.51
CA GLY A 261 -17.47 15.71 13.16
C GLY A 261 -17.98 15.87 11.72
N GLN A 262 -17.16 16.41 10.80
CA GLN A 262 -17.49 16.50 9.38
C GLN A 262 -17.64 15.13 8.72
N ILE A 263 -16.94 14.12 9.25
CA ILE A 263 -17.10 12.69 8.91
C ILE A 263 -17.08 11.86 10.19
N ALA A 264 -17.62 10.65 10.13
CA ALA A 264 -17.81 9.83 11.33
C ALA A 264 -16.49 9.27 11.86
N ALA A 265 -15.69 8.67 10.99
CA ALA A 265 -14.45 8.00 11.37
C ALA A 265 -13.51 7.77 10.16
N ALA A 266 -12.25 7.47 10.45
CA ALA A 266 -11.29 7.06 9.44
C ALA A 266 -10.41 5.88 9.85
N GLY A 267 -10.06 5.03 8.90
CA GLY A 267 -9.09 3.95 9.03
C GLY A 267 -7.94 4.11 8.03
N LEU A 268 -6.69 4.14 8.49
CA LEU A 268 -5.50 4.34 7.66
C LEU A 268 -4.54 3.15 7.83
N ASP A 269 -4.18 2.47 6.75
CA ASP A 269 -3.02 1.54 6.77
C ASP A 269 -1.72 2.26 6.39
N VAL A 270 -1.81 3.51 5.94
CA VAL A 270 -0.71 4.28 5.37
C VAL A 270 -0.75 5.72 5.87
N THR A 271 0.42 6.32 6.08
CA THR A 271 0.57 7.67 6.66
C THR A 271 1.69 8.47 5.99
N THR A 272 1.76 9.77 6.27
CA THR A 272 2.88 10.63 5.88
C THR A 272 3.41 11.35 7.14
N PRO A 273 4.66 11.13 7.57
CA PRO A 273 5.59 10.08 7.12
C PRO A 273 5.22 8.71 7.69
N GLU A 274 5.95 7.67 7.27
CA GLU A 274 5.97 6.34 7.92
C GLU A 274 7.35 6.08 8.55
N PRO A 275 7.43 5.81 9.87
CA PRO A 275 6.34 5.74 10.84
C PRO A 275 5.76 7.12 11.17
N LEU A 276 4.46 7.16 11.48
CA LEU A 276 3.82 8.36 12.00
C LEU A 276 4.35 8.66 13.41
N PRO A 277 4.73 9.92 13.74
CA PRO A 277 5.16 10.27 15.08
C PRO A 277 4.11 9.91 16.14
N THR A 278 4.53 9.37 17.28
CA THR A 278 3.60 8.93 18.34
C THR A 278 2.83 10.06 19.02
N ASN A 279 3.31 11.31 18.87
CA ASN A 279 2.64 12.52 19.32
C ASN A 279 1.77 13.18 18.23
N HIS A 280 1.55 12.51 17.09
CA HIS A 280 0.78 13.08 15.99
C HIS A 280 -0.70 13.28 16.37
N PRO A 281 -1.35 14.40 16.01
CA PRO A 281 -2.73 14.70 16.41
C PRO A 281 -3.76 13.62 16.03
N LEU A 282 -3.60 12.94 14.90
CA LEU A 282 -4.51 11.84 14.51
C LEU A 282 -4.55 10.69 15.55
N LEU A 283 -3.45 10.44 16.27
CA LEU A 283 -3.39 9.39 17.29
C LEU A 283 -4.13 9.76 18.59
N THR A 284 -4.56 11.02 18.73
CA THR A 284 -5.39 11.45 19.88
C THR A 284 -6.88 11.25 19.62
N LEU A 285 -7.29 10.85 18.41
CA LEU A 285 -8.69 10.76 18.00
C LEU A 285 -9.20 9.32 18.10
N LYS A 286 -10.21 9.09 18.94
CA LYS A 286 -10.84 7.77 19.14
C LYS A 286 -11.57 7.23 17.89
N ASN A 287 -11.95 8.11 16.97
CA ASN A 287 -12.57 7.77 15.68
C ASN A 287 -11.56 7.70 14.52
N CYS A 288 -10.25 7.62 14.83
CA CYS A 288 -9.20 7.36 13.86
C CYS A 288 -8.47 6.05 14.21
N VAL A 289 -8.44 5.11 13.28
CA VAL A 289 -7.70 3.85 13.40
C VAL A 289 -6.50 3.91 12.47
N ILE A 290 -5.29 3.70 12.98
CA ILE A 290 -4.06 3.72 12.17
C ILE A 290 -3.33 2.39 12.35
N LEU A 291 -3.03 1.73 11.23
CA LEU A 291 -2.24 0.51 11.15
C LEU A 291 -0.87 0.81 10.51
N PRO A 292 0.18 0.04 10.86
CA PRO A 292 1.54 0.31 10.40
C PRO A 292 1.86 -0.39 9.06
N HIS A 293 1.11 -0.09 8.01
CA HIS A 293 1.35 -0.59 6.64
C HIS A 293 1.42 -2.12 6.55
N ILE A 294 0.37 -2.78 7.02
CA ILE A 294 0.30 -4.24 7.11
C ILE A 294 -0.53 -4.88 5.99
N GLY A 295 -0.89 -4.15 4.93
CA GLY A 295 -1.72 -4.62 3.80
C GLY A 295 -1.43 -6.05 3.35
N SER A 296 -0.16 -6.35 3.08
CA SER A 296 0.27 -7.66 2.56
C SER A 296 0.78 -8.62 3.64
N ALA A 297 0.57 -8.35 4.93
CA ALA A 297 1.27 -8.97 6.05
C ALA A 297 0.72 -10.34 6.47
N THR A 298 0.70 -11.30 5.54
CA THR A 298 0.59 -12.73 5.87
C THR A 298 1.90 -13.43 5.51
N HIS A 299 2.28 -14.47 6.27
CA HIS A 299 3.51 -15.21 5.99
C HIS A 299 3.55 -15.75 4.55
N ARG A 300 2.44 -16.33 4.09
CA ARG A 300 2.33 -16.87 2.72
C ARG A 300 2.51 -15.78 1.67
N THR A 301 1.77 -14.67 1.80
CA THR A 301 1.87 -13.54 0.85
C THR A 301 3.29 -12.95 0.83
N ARG A 302 3.88 -12.69 2.00
CA ARG A 302 5.25 -12.14 2.09
C ARG A 302 6.30 -13.10 1.51
N ASN A 303 6.18 -14.40 1.73
CA ASN A 303 7.05 -15.40 1.11
C ASN A 303 6.91 -15.42 -0.42
N THR A 304 5.67 -15.44 -0.94
CA THR A 304 5.42 -15.39 -2.38
C THR A 304 5.96 -14.11 -3.02
N MET A 305 5.79 -12.95 -2.37
CA MET A 305 6.36 -11.68 -2.83
C MET A 305 7.89 -11.71 -2.84
N SER A 306 8.51 -12.25 -1.78
CA SER A 306 9.97 -12.42 -1.67
C SER A 306 10.52 -13.27 -2.80
N MET A 307 9.87 -14.41 -3.08
CA MET A 307 10.23 -15.30 -4.18
C MET A 307 10.07 -14.61 -5.54
N LEU A 308 8.97 -13.90 -5.76
CA LEU A 308 8.74 -13.15 -7.00
C LEU A 308 9.79 -12.07 -7.22
N ALA A 309 10.13 -11.29 -6.19
CA ALA A 309 11.16 -10.27 -6.25
C ALA A 309 12.55 -10.88 -6.57
N ALA A 310 12.90 -12.01 -5.94
CA ALA A 310 14.15 -12.70 -6.27
C ALA A 310 14.17 -13.21 -7.72
N ASN A 311 13.07 -13.80 -8.21
CA ASN A 311 13.01 -14.31 -9.59
C ASN A 311 13.03 -13.19 -10.63
N ASN A 312 12.35 -12.07 -10.39
CA ASN A 312 12.43 -10.88 -11.25
C ASN A 312 13.88 -10.37 -11.33
N LEU A 313 14.56 -10.29 -10.18
CA LEU A 313 15.95 -9.87 -10.13
C LEU A 313 16.86 -10.79 -10.95
N LEU A 314 16.79 -12.11 -10.70
CA LEU A 314 17.63 -13.10 -11.38
C LEU A 314 17.39 -13.14 -12.89
N ALA A 315 16.12 -13.10 -13.33
CA ALA A 315 15.79 -13.04 -14.75
C ALA A 315 16.31 -11.74 -15.39
N GLY A 316 16.16 -10.60 -14.71
CA GLY A 316 16.71 -9.32 -15.16
C GLY A 316 18.23 -9.33 -15.29
N LEU A 317 18.93 -9.95 -14.33
CA LEU A 317 20.38 -10.12 -14.39
C LEU A 317 20.80 -10.98 -15.59
N ARG A 318 20.03 -12.02 -15.93
CA ARG A 318 20.32 -12.95 -17.02
C ARG A 318 19.85 -12.48 -18.40
N GLY A 319 19.13 -11.36 -18.48
CA GLY A 319 18.53 -10.88 -19.73
C GLY A 319 17.33 -11.71 -20.18
N GLU A 320 16.71 -12.44 -19.25
CA GLU A 320 15.57 -13.33 -19.49
C GLU A 320 14.24 -12.58 -19.24
N PRO A 321 13.10 -13.10 -19.75
CA PRO A 321 11.79 -12.59 -19.37
C PRO A 321 11.57 -12.67 -17.85
N MET A 322 11.18 -11.56 -17.22
CA MET A 322 10.84 -11.57 -15.80
C MET A 322 9.42 -12.12 -15.60
N PRO A 323 9.15 -12.84 -14.49
CA PRO A 323 7.78 -13.24 -14.15
C PRO A 323 6.81 -12.05 -14.01
N SER A 324 7.28 -10.89 -13.53
CA SER A 324 6.48 -9.68 -13.39
C SER A 324 7.32 -8.42 -13.58
N GLU A 325 7.47 -8.01 -14.84
CA GLU A 325 8.14 -6.77 -15.23
C GLU A 325 7.17 -5.58 -15.27
N LEU A 326 7.62 -4.45 -14.74
CA LEU A 326 6.99 -3.16 -14.99
C LEU A 326 7.53 -2.58 -16.31
N MET A 327 6.64 -2.41 -17.28
CA MET A 327 6.96 -1.76 -18.55
C MET A 327 7.04 -0.24 -18.37
N LEU A 328 8.19 0.36 -18.67
CA LEU A 328 8.49 1.79 -18.47
C LEU A 328 8.26 2.64 -19.72
#